data_AF-A0A641RSQ9-F1
#
_entry.id   AF-A0A641RSQ9-F1
#
_cell.length_a   1.000
_cell.length_b   1.000
_cell.length_c   1.000
_cell.angle_alpha   90.00
_cell.angle_beta   90.00
_cell.angle_gamma   90.00
#
_symmetry.space_group_name_H-M   'P 1'
#
loop_
_entity.id
_entity.type
_entity.pdbx_description
1 polymer ?
#
loop_
_entity_poly.entity_id
_entity_poly.type
_entity_poly.pdbx_seq_one_letter_code
_entity_poly.pdbx_strand_id
1 'polypeptide(L)' 'NGEVYNNNARTNTAGGNDYYESAVVNPDIVLRDLVKIFHPELVQEECVYYKQLK' A
#
# COMPACT_ATOMS: atom_id res chain seq x y z
N ASN A 1 19.91 5.26 4.84
CA ASN A 1 18.49 5.31 5.28
C ASN A 1 17.69 4.41 4.37
N GLY A 2 16.94 3.46 4.93
CA GLY A 2 16.05 2.61 4.13
C GLY A 2 14.76 3.33 3.80
N GLU A 3 14.05 2.85 2.77
CA GLU A 3 12.71 3.32 2.46
C GLU A 3 11.71 2.66 3.41
N VAL A 4 10.90 3.45 4.10
CA VAL A 4 9.88 2.96 5.03
C VAL A 4 8.50 3.20 4.42
N TYR A 5 7.65 2.18 4.43
CA TYR A 5 6.30 2.24 3.89
C TYR A 5 5.28 1.94 4.97
N ASN A 6 4.11 2.58 4.87
CA ASN A 6 2.99 2.38 5.78
C ASN A 6 1.71 2.12 4.97
N ASN A 7 0.87 1.19 5.43
CA ASN A 7 -0.37 0.73 4.80
C ASN A 7 -1.57 1.65 5.09
N ASN A 8 -1.32 2.94 5.33
CA ASN A 8 -2.35 3.93 5.65
C ASN A 8 -2.52 4.96 4.53
N ALA A 9 -2.26 4.57 3.27
CA ALA A 9 -2.45 5.43 2.11
C ALA A 9 -3.91 5.88 1.95
N ARG A 10 -4.87 5.00 2.27
CA ARG A 10 -6.31 5.24 2.17
C ARG A 10 -6.96 5.34 3.55
N THR A 11 -6.50 6.30 4.34
CA THR A 11 -7.11 6.65 5.64
C THR A 11 -7.95 7.92 5.49
N ASN A 12 -9.20 7.88 5.97
CA ASN A 12 -10.10 9.04 5.94
C ASN A 12 -9.87 9.97 7.14
N THR A 13 -10.56 11.12 7.16
CA THR A 13 -10.43 12.13 8.23
C THR A 13 -10.92 11.65 9.60
N ALA A 14 -11.76 10.60 9.65
CA ALA A 14 -12.24 9.98 10.88
C ALA A 14 -11.31 8.85 11.38
N GLY A 15 -10.21 8.57 10.67
CA GLY A 15 -9.24 7.52 11.02
C GLY A 15 -9.59 6.12 10.51
N GLY A 16 -10.65 5.97 9.73
CA GLY A 16 -10.97 4.71 9.06
C GLY A 16 -9.91 4.40 8.00
N ASN A 17 -9.32 3.21 8.05
CA ASN A 17 -8.27 2.77 7.12
C ASN A 17 -8.80 1.62 6.25
N ASP A 18 -8.92 1.89 4.96
CA ASP A 18 -9.42 0.94 3.96
C ASP A 18 -8.56 -0.34 3.86
N TYR A 19 -7.30 -0.31 4.28
CA TYR A 19 -6.51 -1.53 4.37
C TYR A 19 -7.17 -2.57 5.29
N TYR A 20 -7.71 -2.16 6.43
CA TYR A 20 -8.37 -3.10 7.35
C TYR A 20 -9.77 -3.52 6.89
N GLU A 21 -10.37 -2.75 5.98
CA GLU A 21 -11.74 -2.95 5.52
C GLU A 21 -11.79 -3.81 4.24
N SER A 22 -10.95 -3.51 3.24
CA SER A 22 -11.01 -4.14 1.91
C SER A 22 -9.79 -4.98 1.53
N ALA A 23 -8.62 -4.77 2.14
CA ALA A 23 -7.40 -5.47 1.70
C ALA A 23 -7.46 -6.97 2.01
N VAL A 24 -8.18 -7.38 3.06
CA VAL A 24 -8.34 -8.80 3.44
C VAL A 24 -9.06 -9.62 2.36
N VAL A 25 -9.95 -8.99 1.59
CA VAL A 25 -10.66 -9.64 0.47
C VAL A 25 -10.01 -9.34 -0.88
N ASN A 26 -8.98 -8.49 -0.94
CA ASN A 26 -8.18 -8.18 -2.13
C ASN A 26 -6.68 -8.44 -1.90
N PRO A 27 -6.27 -9.67 -1.53
CA PRO A 27 -4.86 -9.98 -1.24
C PRO A 27 -3.95 -9.83 -2.46
N ASP A 28 -4.48 -9.95 -3.68
CA ASP A 28 -3.77 -9.72 -4.93
C ASP A 28 -3.29 -8.27 -5.07
N ILE A 29 -4.11 -7.29 -4.65
CA ILE A 29 -3.74 -5.87 -4.64
C ILE A 29 -2.65 -5.61 -3.60
N VAL A 30 -2.76 -6.22 -2.42
CA VAL A 30 -1.73 -6.12 -1.36
C VAL A 30 -0.40 -6.65 -1.88
N LEU A 31 -0.40 -7.82 -2.52
CA LEU A 31 0.80 -8.42 -3.08
C LEU A 31 1.39 -7.57 -4.21
N ARG A 32 0.55 -7.02 -5.09
CA ARG A 32 1.00 -6.13 -6.17
C ARG A 32 1.70 -4.88 -5.62
N ASP A 33 1.16 -4.25 -4.57
CA ASP A 33 1.80 -3.11 -3.92
C ASP A 33 3.15 -3.50 -3.30
N LEU A 34 3.25 -4.67 -2.66
CA LEU A 34 4.52 -5.17 -2.13
C LEU A 34 5.54 -5.46 -3.25
N VAL A 35 5.10 -6.03 -4.38
CA VAL A 35 5.96 -6.19 -5.56
C VAL A 35 6.43 -4.83 -6.06
N LYS A 36 5.57 -3.82 -6.14
CA LYS A 36 5.97 -2.44 -6.50
C LYS A 36 7.04 -1.89 -5.56
N ILE A 37 6.91 -2.11 -4.27
CA ILE A 37 7.86 -1.62 -3.25
C ILE A 37 9.23 -2.30 -3.38
N PHE A 38 9.25 -3.62 -3.55
CA PHE A 38 10.51 -4.38 -3.57
C PHE A 38 11.13 -4.52 -4.97
N HIS A 39 10.32 -4.36 -6.03
CA HIS A 39 10.66 -4.52 -7.44
C HIS A 39 9.94 -3.46 -8.30
N PRO A 40 10.28 -2.16 -8.13
CA PRO A 40 9.57 -1.05 -8.77
C PRO A 40 9.60 -1.06 -10.30
N GLU A 41 10.50 -1.83 -10.90
CA GLU A 41 10.62 -2.08 -12.34
C GLU A 41 9.54 -3.00 -12.90
N LEU A 42 8.89 -3.83 -12.06
CA LEU A 42 7.91 -4.83 -12.50
C LEU A 42 6.47 -4.32 -12.51
N VAL A 43 6.19 -3.24 -11.78
CA VAL A 43 4.84 -2.67 -11.63
C VAL A 43 4.93 -1.18 -11.90
N GLN A 44 4.12 -0.64 -12.80
CA GLN A 44 4.14 0.80 -13.12
C GLN A 44 3.11 1.58 -12.30
N GLU A 45 2.07 0.88 -11.86
CA GLU A 45 0.98 1.41 -11.07
C GLU A 45 1.45 1.87 -9.69
N GLU A 46 0.78 2.89 -9.17
CA GLU A 46 0.97 3.36 -7.81
C GLU A 46 0.40 2.36 -6.80
N CYS A 47 0.97 2.36 -5.60
CA CYS A 47 0.46 1.57 -4.50
C CYS A 47 -0.96 2.04 -4.12
N VAL A 48 -1.86 1.09 -3.87
CA VAL A 48 -3.23 1.35 -3.42
C VAL A 48 -3.30 1.53 -1.91
N TYR A 49 -2.63 0.65 -1.15
CA TYR A 49 -2.70 0.64 0.31
C TYR A 49 -1.46 1.25 0.98
N TYR A 50 -0.31 1.18 0.32
CA TYR A 50 0.96 1.63 0.89
C TYR A 50 1.37 3.02 0.41
N LYS A 51 1.99 3.80 1.30
CA LYS A 51 2.69 5.04 0.96
C LYS A 51 4.05 5.08 1.64
N GLN A 52 5.03 5.69 0.97
CA GLN A 52 6.35 5.93 1.53
C GLN A 52 6.26 6.99 2.64
N LEU A 53 6.91 6.75 3.76
CA LEU A 53 7.12 7.72 4.82
C LEU A 53 8.36 8.56 4.51
N LYS A 54 8.29 9.87 4.75
CA LYS A 54 9.44 10.78 4.64
C LYS A 54 10.33 10.70 5.87
#